data_AF-A0A961ZJX3-F1
#
_entry.id   AF-A0A961ZJX3-F1
#
_cell.length_a   1.000
_cell.length_b   1.000
_cell.length_c   1.000
_cell.angle_alpha   90.00
_cell.angle_beta   90.00
_cell.angle_gamma   90.00
#
_symmetry.space_group_name_H-M   'P 1'
#
loop_
_entity.id
_entity.type
_entity.pdbx_description
1 polymer ?
#
loop_
_entity_poly.entity_id
_entity_poly.type
_entity_poly.pdbx_seq_one_letter_code
_entity_poly.pdbx_strand_id
1 'polypeptide(L)'
;MIDQRRVRFASLGPFVREDLPLVAEVWRDDIVHAPWASRETMKLGAVLAAYIINREPHTVGIRALENNHNLLREEVRRSLAMMTIFGFVEGFNVEGDDVRVALRLTAMQTVRILDMKQKLASAMPAIGEQRDLQGEAARGGSPACDGTGGGAGRTQSAGRAGGSEPVWLPPAAEVPVTAEVADPPVVVRAGHVSEVLFSDVWMLQRMADALRAERSDRAHGRGSSGSAR
;
A
#
# COMPACT_ATOMS: atom_id res chain seq x y z
N MET A 1 8.69 10.87 21.28
CA MET A 1 7.53 11.49 20.59
C MET A 1 6.58 10.35 20.23
N ILE A 2 5.45 10.20 20.93
CA ILE A 2 4.50 9.10 20.68
C ILE A 2 3.77 9.43 19.38
N ASP A 3 3.99 8.61 18.35
CA ASP A 3 3.38 8.78 17.03
C ASP A 3 1.85 8.68 17.16
N GLN A 4 1.14 9.80 17.05
CA GLN A 4 -0.32 9.91 17.24
C GLN A 4 -1.11 9.37 16.03
N ARG A 5 -0.47 8.60 15.15
CA ARG A 5 -1.11 8.00 13.98
C ARG A 5 -2.14 6.97 14.43
N ARG A 6 -3.40 7.21 14.03
CA ARG A 6 -4.57 6.41 14.40
C ARG A 6 -4.59 5.04 13.70
N VAL A 7 -4.09 4.96 12.48
CA VAL A 7 -3.87 3.71 11.75
C VAL A 7 -2.38 3.48 11.61
N ARG A 8 -1.90 2.33 12.07
CA ARG A 8 -0.48 1.94 12.01
C ARG A 8 -0.32 0.44 11.95
N PHE A 9 0.78 -0.02 11.36
CA PHE A 9 1.23 -1.40 11.58
C PHE A 9 1.74 -1.53 13.01
N ALA A 10 1.24 -2.52 13.74
CA ALA A 10 1.65 -2.78 15.11
C ALA A 10 3.11 -3.25 15.19
N SER A 11 3.52 -4.05 14.20
CA SER A 11 4.90 -4.46 13.99
C SER A 11 5.25 -4.34 12.51
N LEU A 12 6.26 -3.54 12.20
CA LEU A 12 6.85 -3.45 10.86
C LEU A 12 8.00 -4.45 10.67
N GLY A 13 8.42 -5.16 11.72
CA GLY A 13 9.54 -6.08 11.65
C GLY A 13 10.81 -5.39 11.11
N PRO A 14 11.41 -5.89 10.00
CA PRO A 14 12.64 -5.33 9.42
C PRO A 14 12.40 -4.11 8.51
N PHE A 15 11.16 -3.68 8.29
CA PHE A 15 10.85 -2.64 7.31
C PHE A 15 11.01 -1.23 7.89
N VAL A 16 11.57 -0.35 7.06
CA VAL A 16 11.72 1.07 7.38
C VAL A 16 10.51 1.86 6.90
N ARG A 17 10.42 3.15 7.27
CA ARG A 17 9.26 3.99 6.95
C ARG A 17 9.12 4.21 5.44
N GLU A 18 10.22 4.19 4.72
CA GLU A 18 10.30 4.30 3.26
C GLU A 18 9.65 3.11 2.56
N ASP A 19 9.58 1.95 3.23
CA ASP A 19 8.96 0.74 2.69
C ASP A 19 7.43 0.73 2.88
N LEU A 20 6.86 1.66 3.65
CA LEU A 20 5.43 1.69 3.96
C LEU A 20 4.51 1.64 2.73
N PRO A 21 4.81 2.30 1.60
CA PRO A 21 3.97 2.19 0.42
C PRO A 21 3.90 0.76 -0.13
N LEU A 22 5.04 0.09 -0.22
CA LEU A 22 5.11 -1.30 -0.68
C LEU A 22 4.42 -2.24 0.31
N VAL A 23 4.66 -2.04 1.61
CA VAL A 23 4.03 -2.81 2.69
C VAL A 23 2.50 -2.67 2.63
N ALA A 24 1.99 -1.45 2.49
CA ALA A 24 0.56 -1.17 2.39
C ALA A 24 -0.07 -1.76 1.12
N GLU A 25 0.66 -1.75 0.01
CA GLU A 25 0.21 -2.34 -1.25
C GLU A 25 0.07 -3.86 -1.16
N VAL A 26 1.09 -4.56 -0.64
CA VAL A 26 1.05 -6.02 -0.47
C VAL A 26 -0.05 -6.41 0.53
N TRP A 27 -0.18 -5.67 1.65
CA TRP A 27 -1.23 -5.91 2.63
C TRP A 27 -2.63 -5.74 2.03
N ARG A 28 -2.84 -4.67 1.23
CA ARG A 28 -4.11 -4.43 0.53
C ARG A 28 -4.40 -5.51 -0.51
N ASP A 29 -3.38 -5.91 -1.28
CA ASP A 29 -3.48 -6.92 -2.33
C ASP A 29 -4.02 -8.24 -1.77
N ASP A 30 -3.50 -8.68 -0.63
CA ASP A 30 -3.98 -9.89 0.04
C ASP A 30 -5.45 -9.80 0.48
N ILE A 31 -5.91 -8.63 0.94
CA ILE A 31 -7.33 -8.42 1.31
C ILE A 31 -8.22 -8.48 0.09
N VAL A 32 -7.80 -7.88 -1.03
CA VAL A 32 -8.59 -7.86 -2.27
C VAL A 32 -8.74 -9.26 -2.87
N HIS A 33 -7.72 -10.10 -2.72
CA HIS A 33 -7.74 -11.47 -3.23
C HIS A 33 -8.26 -12.51 -2.21
N ALA A 34 -8.59 -12.08 -0.99
CA ALA A 34 -9.09 -12.98 0.03
C ALA A 34 -10.54 -13.44 -0.26
N PRO A 35 -10.84 -14.75 -0.21
CA PRO A 35 -12.17 -15.27 -0.54
C PRO A 35 -13.24 -14.88 0.48
N TRP A 36 -12.85 -14.48 1.68
CA TRP A 36 -13.75 -14.04 2.74
C TRP A 36 -14.06 -12.53 2.69
N ALA A 37 -13.32 -11.76 1.88
CA ALA A 37 -13.44 -10.31 1.88
C ALA A 37 -14.74 -9.88 1.19
N SER A 38 -15.56 -9.13 1.92
CA SER A 38 -16.72 -8.45 1.32
C SER A 38 -16.26 -7.22 0.53
N ARG A 39 -17.15 -6.66 -0.29
CA ARG A 39 -16.87 -5.41 -1.03
C ARG A 39 -16.52 -4.25 -0.08
N GLU A 40 -17.21 -4.16 1.05
CA GLU A 40 -17.01 -3.15 2.09
C GLU A 40 -15.66 -3.34 2.78
N THR A 41 -15.27 -4.59 3.02
CA THR A 41 -13.96 -4.95 3.57
C THR A 41 -12.84 -4.54 2.61
N MET A 42 -12.98 -4.82 1.31
CA MET A 42 -12.00 -4.43 0.29
C MET A 42 -11.87 -2.91 0.19
N LYS A 43 -13.00 -2.18 0.18
CA LYS A 43 -13.01 -0.71 0.21
C LYS A 43 -12.29 -0.19 1.44
N LEU A 44 -12.63 -0.69 2.62
CA LEU A 44 -12.00 -0.27 3.87
C LEU A 44 -10.48 -0.55 3.85
N GLY A 45 -10.06 -1.72 3.37
CA GLY A 45 -8.65 -2.06 3.20
C GLY A 45 -7.92 -1.08 2.28
N ALA A 46 -8.53 -0.70 1.16
CA ALA A 46 -7.97 0.30 0.26
C ALA A 46 -7.83 1.69 0.93
N VAL A 47 -8.82 2.12 1.71
CA VAL A 47 -8.77 3.39 2.43
C VAL A 47 -7.68 3.38 3.51
N LEU A 48 -7.58 2.29 4.29
CA LEU A 48 -6.55 2.14 5.32
C LEU A 48 -5.14 2.15 4.70
N ALA A 49 -4.95 1.46 3.57
CA ALA A 49 -3.68 1.45 2.85
C ALA A 49 -3.31 2.85 2.32
N ALA A 50 -4.26 3.55 1.69
CA ALA A 50 -4.04 4.93 1.23
C ALA A 50 -3.69 5.87 2.38
N TYR A 51 -4.34 5.68 3.53
CA TYR A 51 -4.08 6.47 4.72
C TYR A 51 -2.66 6.28 5.28
N ILE A 52 -2.13 5.06 5.24
CA ILE A 52 -0.74 4.77 5.66
C ILE A 52 0.28 5.43 4.74
N ILE A 53 0.00 5.43 3.44
CA ILE A 53 0.87 6.02 2.41
C ILE A 53 0.92 7.55 2.57
N ASN A 54 -0.20 8.17 2.92
CA ASN A 54 -0.29 9.61 3.11
C ASN A 54 0.56 10.06 4.31
N ARG A 55 1.43 11.05 4.07
CA ARG A 55 2.35 11.57 5.10
C ARG A 55 1.61 12.41 6.14
N GLU A 56 0.51 13.05 5.76
CA GLU A 56 -0.29 13.89 6.63
C GLU A 56 -1.18 13.05 7.56
N PRO A 57 -1.10 13.26 8.89
CA PRO A 57 -1.87 12.51 9.87
C PRO A 57 -3.32 13.02 9.92
N HIS A 58 -4.12 12.71 8.91
CA HIS A 58 -5.55 13.05 8.91
C HIS A 58 -6.33 12.06 9.79
N THR A 59 -7.17 12.50 10.71
CA THR A 59 -7.99 11.53 11.44
C THR A 59 -8.91 10.78 10.47
N VAL A 60 -8.85 9.45 10.44
CA VAL A 60 -9.83 8.63 9.70
C VAL A 60 -11.15 8.73 10.45
N GLY A 61 -11.90 9.77 10.14
CA GLY A 61 -13.22 10.02 10.71
C GLY A 61 -14.23 9.03 10.15
N ILE A 62 -15.11 8.49 10.99
CA ILE A 62 -16.23 7.66 10.52
C ILE A 62 -17.08 8.45 9.53
N ARG A 63 -17.36 9.73 9.81
CA ARG A 63 -18.06 10.63 8.89
C ARG A 63 -17.36 10.78 7.54
N ALA A 64 -16.03 10.80 7.53
CA ALA A 64 -15.27 10.88 6.28
C ALA A 64 -15.38 9.55 5.50
N LEU A 65 -15.37 8.41 6.19
CA LEU A 65 -15.59 7.10 5.58
C LEU A 65 -17.01 6.96 5.01
N GLU A 66 -18.01 7.46 5.75
CA GLU A 66 -19.41 7.48 5.32
C GLU A 66 -19.60 8.36 4.08
N ASN A 67 -19.12 9.62 4.13
CA ASN A 67 -19.32 10.58 3.04
C ASN A 67 -18.53 10.23 1.77
N ASN A 68 -17.27 9.78 1.91
CA ASN A 68 -16.39 9.58 0.76
C ASN A 68 -16.52 8.19 0.14
N HIS A 69 -16.84 7.18 0.96
CA HIS A 69 -16.79 5.77 0.55
C HIS A 69 -18.12 5.03 0.69
N ASN A 70 -19.17 5.70 1.20
CA ASN A 70 -20.48 5.12 1.51
C ASN A 70 -20.35 3.87 2.38
N LEU A 71 -19.48 3.92 3.40
CA LEU A 71 -19.29 2.85 4.37
C LEU A 71 -19.99 3.23 5.68
N LEU A 72 -21.08 2.53 6.02
CA LEU A 72 -21.80 2.79 7.26
C LEU A 72 -20.93 2.39 8.47
N ARG A 73 -21.10 3.09 9.60
CA ARG A 73 -20.41 2.74 10.86
C ARG A 73 -20.44 1.26 11.21
N GLU A 74 -21.59 0.60 11.04
CA GLU A 74 -21.74 -0.82 11.35
C GLU A 74 -21.02 -1.72 10.35
N GLU A 75 -20.91 -1.31 9.10
CA GLU A 75 -20.13 -2.03 8.08
C GLU A 75 -18.63 -1.90 8.34
N VAL A 76 -18.17 -0.72 8.78
CA VAL A 76 -16.78 -0.50 9.20
C VAL A 76 -16.45 -1.42 10.37
N ARG A 77 -17.27 -1.45 11.43
CA ARG A 77 -17.08 -2.33 12.58
C ARG A 77 -17.07 -3.81 12.18
N ARG A 78 -18.04 -4.25 11.37
CA ARG A 78 -18.11 -5.62 10.87
C ARG A 78 -16.88 -6.00 10.05
N SER A 79 -16.44 -5.12 9.15
CA SER A 79 -15.27 -5.35 8.30
C SER A 79 -13.98 -5.43 9.13
N LEU A 80 -13.79 -4.53 10.11
CA LEU A 80 -12.65 -4.58 11.03
C LEU A 80 -12.65 -5.85 11.90
N ALA A 81 -13.82 -6.26 12.40
CA ALA A 81 -13.96 -7.51 13.14
C ALA A 81 -13.57 -8.73 12.27
N MET A 82 -14.03 -8.77 11.02
CA MET A 82 -13.65 -9.81 10.06
C MET A 82 -12.14 -9.81 9.78
N MET A 83 -11.55 -8.65 9.50
CA MET A 83 -10.10 -8.54 9.31
C MET A 83 -9.30 -8.98 10.54
N THR A 84 -9.85 -8.81 11.74
CA THR A 84 -9.23 -9.27 12.99
C THR A 84 -9.26 -10.79 13.09
N ILE A 85 -10.39 -11.44 12.76
CA ILE A 85 -10.53 -12.90 12.75
C ILE A 85 -9.51 -13.55 11.81
N PHE A 86 -9.28 -12.95 10.64
CA PHE A 86 -8.31 -13.45 9.65
C PHE A 86 -6.87 -12.96 9.86
N GLY A 87 -6.60 -12.21 10.95
CA GLY A 87 -5.24 -11.82 11.33
C GLY A 87 -4.62 -10.67 10.53
N PHE A 88 -5.41 -9.89 9.79
CA PHE A 88 -4.96 -8.69 9.09
C PHE A 88 -4.93 -7.44 9.98
N VAL A 89 -5.77 -7.44 11.02
CA VAL A 89 -5.85 -6.41 12.06
C VAL A 89 -5.53 -7.07 13.39
N GLU A 90 -4.63 -6.48 14.17
CA GLU A 90 -4.31 -6.94 15.52
C GLU A 90 -5.34 -6.44 16.53
N GLY A 91 -5.81 -5.21 16.35
CA GLY A 91 -6.84 -4.61 17.18
C GLY A 91 -7.34 -3.31 16.60
N PHE A 92 -8.53 -2.90 17.02
CA PHE A 92 -9.12 -1.63 16.60
C PHE A 92 -9.96 -1.03 17.72
N ASN A 93 -10.08 0.30 17.73
CA ASN A 93 -10.97 1.03 18.62
C ASN A 93 -11.78 2.05 17.81
N VAL A 94 -13.09 2.08 18.04
CA VAL A 94 -14.02 2.99 17.36
C VAL A 94 -14.73 3.82 18.43
N GLU A 95 -14.23 5.03 18.68
CA GLU A 95 -14.71 5.92 19.73
C GLU A 95 -15.30 7.20 19.13
N GLY A 96 -16.61 7.40 19.27
CA GLY A 96 -17.30 8.53 18.65
C GLY A 96 -17.16 8.49 17.11
N ASP A 97 -16.44 9.46 16.57
CA ASP A 97 -16.10 9.60 15.14
C ASP A 97 -14.64 9.18 14.84
N ASP A 98 -13.87 8.75 15.85
CA ASP A 98 -12.49 8.30 15.71
C ASP A 98 -12.41 6.80 15.43
N VAL A 99 -11.62 6.42 14.43
CA VAL A 99 -11.22 5.03 14.16
C VAL A 99 -9.72 4.88 14.32
N ARG A 100 -9.32 4.01 15.26
CA ARG A 100 -7.93 3.58 15.45
C ARG A 100 -7.79 2.13 15.07
N VAL A 101 -6.77 1.80 14.26
CA VAL A 101 -6.55 0.44 13.76
C VAL A 101 -5.07 0.10 13.84
N ALA A 102 -4.77 -1.00 14.52
CA ALA A 102 -3.47 -1.63 14.55
C ALA A 102 -3.45 -2.75 13.50
N LEU A 103 -2.74 -2.55 12.39
CA LEU A 103 -2.62 -3.54 11.32
C LEU A 103 -1.51 -4.55 11.64
N ARG A 104 -1.70 -5.78 11.18
CA ARG A 104 -0.69 -6.85 11.32
C ARG A 104 -0.22 -7.27 9.93
N LEU A 105 1.10 -7.45 9.82
CA LEU A 105 1.71 -8.11 8.68
C LEU A 105 1.84 -9.60 8.97
N THR A 106 1.45 -10.42 7.99
CA THR A 106 1.68 -11.87 8.08
C THR A 106 3.13 -12.21 7.70
N ALA A 107 3.59 -13.39 8.10
CA ALA A 107 4.91 -13.89 7.70
C ALA A 107 5.04 -13.98 6.17
N MET A 108 3.98 -14.43 5.50
CA MET A 108 3.94 -14.53 4.03
C MET A 108 4.01 -13.16 3.35
N GLN A 109 3.31 -12.16 3.88
CA GLN A 109 3.41 -10.77 3.39
C GLN A 109 4.84 -10.25 3.53
N THR A 110 5.47 -10.50 4.68
CA THR A 110 6.86 -10.10 4.95
C THR A 110 7.82 -10.68 3.92
N VAL A 111 7.70 -11.99 3.63
CA VAL A 111 8.52 -12.65 2.60
C VAL A 111 8.27 -12.06 1.21
N ARG A 112 7.01 -11.81 0.83
CA ARG A 112 6.66 -11.17 -0.46
C ARG A 112 7.30 -9.79 -0.59
N ILE A 113 7.25 -8.97 0.46
CA ILE A 113 7.84 -7.63 0.46
C ILE A 113 9.36 -7.71 0.30
N LEU A 114 10.02 -8.62 1.01
CA LEU A 114 11.48 -8.82 0.90
C LEU A 114 11.88 -9.27 -0.51
N ASP A 115 11.15 -10.21 -1.11
CA ASP A 115 11.37 -10.67 -2.48
C ASP A 115 11.18 -9.53 -3.50
N MET A 116 10.13 -8.72 -3.35
CA MET A 116 9.90 -7.54 -4.20
C MET A 116 11.04 -6.51 -4.07
N LYS A 117 11.53 -6.25 -2.86
CA LYS A 117 12.68 -5.36 -2.64
C LYS A 117 13.96 -5.90 -3.29
N GLN A 118 14.22 -7.21 -3.16
CA GLN A 118 15.38 -7.84 -3.77
C GLN A 118 15.31 -7.77 -5.30
N LYS A 119 14.15 -8.03 -5.88
CA LYS A 119 13.90 -7.89 -7.33
C LYS A 119 14.13 -6.46 -7.80
N LEU A 120 13.61 -5.47 -7.08
CA LEU A 120 13.81 -4.06 -7.43
C LEU A 120 15.30 -3.67 -7.37
N ALA A 121 16.02 -4.10 -6.33
CA ALA A 121 17.46 -3.85 -6.20
C ALA A 121 18.26 -4.46 -7.35
N SER A 122 17.89 -5.66 -7.82
CA SER A 122 18.53 -6.30 -8.97
C SER A 122 18.19 -5.66 -10.32
N ALA A 123 17.04 -5.00 -10.44
CA ALA A 123 16.58 -4.36 -11.67
C ALA A 123 17.15 -2.94 -11.87
N MET A 124 17.45 -2.21 -10.79
CA MET A 124 17.99 -0.85 -10.86
C MET A 124 19.30 -0.69 -11.66
N PRO A 125 20.33 -1.55 -11.55
CA PRO A 125 21.55 -1.40 -12.34
C PRO A 125 21.30 -1.53 -13.85
N ALA A 126 20.37 -2.40 -14.27
CA ALA A 126 20.03 -2.59 -15.68
C ALA A 126 19.34 -1.36 -16.31
N ILE A 127 18.63 -0.56 -15.51
CA ILE A 127 17.99 0.69 -15.99
C ILE A 127 19.04 1.80 -16.20
N GLY A 128 20.12 1.80 -15.42
CA GLY A 128 21.25 2.72 -15.62
C GLY A 128 21.91 2.49 -16.98
N GLU A 129 22.25 1.25 -17.30
CA GLU A 129 22.91 0.89 -18.57
C GLU A 129 22.01 1.11 -19.80
N GLN A 130 20.69 0.89 -19.69
CA GLN A 130 19.76 1.18 -20.79
C GLN A 130 19.64 2.68 -21.12
N ARG A 131 19.79 3.57 -20.12
CA ARG A 131 19.81 5.02 -20.35
C ARG A 131 21.07 5.46 -21.07
N ASP A 132 22.21 4.86 -20.74
CA ASP A 132 23.48 5.18 -21.39
C ASP A 132 23.48 4.75 -22.86
N LEU A 133 22.92 3.57 -23.17
CA LEU A 133 22.77 3.08 -24.55
C LEU A 133 21.74 3.89 -25.37
N GLN A 134 20.65 4.37 -24.76
CA GLN A 134 19.71 5.26 -25.45
C GLN A 134 20.27 6.68 -25.66
N GLY A 135 21.13 7.16 -24.77
CA GLY A 135 21.84 8.43 -24.90
C GLY A 135 22.84 8.45 -26.07
N GLU A 136 23.49 7.30 -26.35
CA GLU A 136 24.43 7.17 -27.46
C GLU A 136 23.72 7.12 -28.83
N ALA A 137 22.57 6.44 -28.91
CA ALA A 137 21.77 6.37 -30.14
C ALA A 137 21.17 7.73 -30.56
N ALA A 138 20.89 8.64 -29.61
CA ALA A 138 20.38 9.97 -29.88
C ALA A 138 21.44 10.99 -30.33
N ARG A 139 22.74 10.67 -30.22
CA ARG A 139 23.85 11.55 -30.65
C ARG A 139 24.35 11.27 -32.07
N GLY A 140 23.90 10.19 -32.70
CA GLY A 140 24.28 9.80 -34.07
C GLY A 140 23.13 9.94 -35.07
N GLY A 141 22.72 11.16 -35.43
CA GLY A 141 21.74 11.31 -36.51
C GLY A 141 21.06 12.67 -36.64
N SER A 142 21.82 13.71 -37.02
CA SER A 142 21.24 14.82 -37.80
C SER A 142 21.46 14.52 -39.29
N PRO A 143 20.50 13.91 -40.00
CA PRO A 143 20.45 14.06 -41.45
C PRO A 143 20.03 15.50 -41.74
N ALA A 144 20.95 16.27 -42.30
CA ALA A 144 20.63 17.55 -42.93
C ALA A 144 19.61 17.28 -44.06
N CYS A 145 18.38 17.73 -43.87
CA CYS A 145 17.43 17.92 -44.97
C CYS A 145 17.36 19.41 -45.28
N ASP A 146 18.23 19.83 -46.21
CA ASP A 146 18.03 21.01 -47.04
C ASP A 146 16.73 20.84 -47.83
N GLY A 147 15.84 21.83 -47.78
CA GLY A 147 14.51 21.73 -48.38
C GLY A 147 13.78 23.06 -48.44
N THR A 148 14.37 24.01 -49.16
CA THR A 148 13.81 25.31 -49.57
C THR A 148 12.47 25.17 -50.29
N GLY A 149 11.45 25.98 -49.93
CA GLY A 149 10.37 26.32 -50.87
C GLY A 149 9.01 26.71 -50.30
N GLY A 150 8.79 28.02 -50.10
CA GLY A 150 7.66 28.78 -50.64
C GLY A 150 6.23 28.55 -50.12
N GLY A 151 5.59 29.63 -49.64
CA GLY A 151 4.13 29.68 -49.60
C GLY A 151 3.55 30.75 -48.67
N ALA A 152 3.35 31.95 -49.19
CA ALA A 152 2.68 33.06 -48.52
C ALA A 152 1.16 32.84 -48.38
N GLY A 153 0.58 33.32 -47.27
CA GLY A 153 -0.87 33.44 -47.11
C GLY A 153 -1.24 34.25 -45.86
N ARG A 154 -1.53 35.54 -46.05
CA ARG A 154 -2.22 36.44 -45.10
C ARG A 154 -3.64 35.88 -44.83
N THR A 155 -4.27 36.08 -43.68
CA THR A 155 -5.03 37.31 -43.36
C THR A 155 -5.34 37.48 -41.87
N GLN A 156 -5.59 38.75 -41.54
CA GLN A 156 -5.95 39.34 -40.25
C GLN A 156 -7.34 38.91 -39.74
N SER A 157 -7.56 38.96 -38.43
CA SER A 157 -8.65 39.76 -37.85
C SER A 157 -8.49 39.95 -36.34
N ALA A 158 -8.86 41.15 -35.91
CA ALA A 158 -8.76 41.70 -34.58
C ALA A 158 -9.87 41.22 -33.64
N GLY A 159 -9.58 41.19 -32.34
CA GLY A 159 -10.57 41.00 -31.28
C GLY A 159 -10.03 41.51 -29.96
N ARG A 160 -10.44 42.73 -29.58
CA ARG A 160 -10.06 43.49 -28.39
C ARG A 160 -11.00 43.13 -27.24
N ALA A 161 -10.49 42.67 -26.10
CA ALA A 161 -11.18 42.80 -24.81
C ALA A 161 -10.15 42.74 -23.67
N GLY A 162 -10.19 43.76 -22.82
CA GLY A 162 -9.27 43.93 -21.70
C GLY A 162 -9.51 42.91 -20.58
N GLY A 163 -8.41 42.48 -19.96
CA GLY A 163 -8.39 41.81 -18.69
C GLY A 163 -7.05 42.14 -18.03
N SER A 164 -7.11 42.83 -16.89
CA SER A 164 -5.96 43.10 -16.03
C SER A 164 -5.40 41.79 -15.48
N GLU A 165 -4.25 41.34 -15.99
CA GLU A 165 -3.52 40.19 -15.44
C GLU A 165 -2.63 40.63 -14.27
N PRO A 166 -2.62 39.87 -13.16
CA PRO A 166 -1.74 40.13 -12.02
C PRO A 166 -0.30 39.75 -12.35
N VAL A 167 0.61 40.68 -12.10
CA VAL A 167 2.07 40.49 -12.18
C VAL A 167 2.50 39.44 -11.16
N TRP A 168 2.93 38.27 -11.64
CA TRP A 168 3.60 37.25 -10.84
C TRP A 168 5.07 37.66 -10.63
N LEU A 169 5.42 38.04 -9.41
CA LEU A 169 6.80 38.18 -8.94
C LEU A 169 7.35 36.79 -8.58
N PRO A 170 8.52 36.36 -9.10
CA PRO A 170 9.18 35.16 -8.60
C PRO A 170 9.79 35.43 -7.21
N PRO A 171 9.58 34.57 -6.20
CA PRO A 171 10.37 34.65 -4.98
C PRO A 171 11.80 34.17 -5.23
N ALA A 172 12.70 34.87 -4.53
CA ALA A 172 14.16 34.80 -4.62
C ALA A 172 14.74 33.39 -4.46
N ALA A 173 15.82 33.17 -5.21
CA ALA A 173 16.72 32.05 -5.06
C ALA A 173 17.67 32.25 -3.85
N GLU A 174 18.08 31.11 -3.29
CA GLU A 174 19.26 30.84 -2.44
C GLU A 174 19.18 31.18 -0.95
N VAL A 175 19.39 30.17 -0.08
CA VAL A 175 20.69 29.86 0.59
C VAL A 175 20.64 28.43 1.18
N PRO A 176 21.69 27.61 1.03
CA PRO A 176 21.79 26.29 1.67
C PRO A 176 22.22 26.40 3.15
N VAL A 177 21.53 25.70 4.04
CA VAL A 177 22.00 25.46 5.42
C VAL A 177 22.71 24.12 5.45
N THR A 178 24.03 24.16 5.59
CA THR A 178 24.85 23.03 6.03
C THR A 178 24.60 22.78 7.52
N ALA A 179 24.11 21.59 7.85
CA ALA A 179 24.09 21.09 9.22
C ALA A 179 24.70 19.69 9.24
N GLU A 180 25.99 19.69 9.55
CA GLU A 180 26.79 18.57 10.00
C GLU A 180 26.20 18.04 11.32
N VAL A 181 25.79 16.78 11.37
CA VAL A 181 25.43 16.10 12.62
C VAL A 181 26.10 14.74 12.65
N ALA A 182 26.97 14.59 13.64
CA ALA A 182 27.80 13.44 13.94
C ALA A 182 27.00 12.18 14.32
N ASP A 183 27.51 11.04 13.88
CA ASP A 183 27.10 9.69 14.32
C ASP A 183 27.40 9.46 15.82
N PRO A 184 26.47 8.89 16.58
CA PRO A 184 26.78 8.12 17.78
C PRO A 184 26.71 6.60 17.54
N PRO A 185 27.47 5.80 18.32
CA PRO A 185 27.80 4.41 17.99
C PRO A 185 26.64 3.42 18.20
N VAL A 186 26.56 2.46 17.27
CA VAL A 186 25.69 1.29 17.34
C VAL A 186 26.15 0.35 18.47
N VAL A 187 25.34 0.24 19.52
CA VAL A 187 25.47 -0.80 20.55
C VAL A 187 24.67 -2.02 20.08
N VAL A 188 25.37 -3.07 19.67
CA VAL A 188 24.77 -4.38 19.40
C VAL A 188 24.46 -5.06 20.73
N ARG A 189 23.18 -5.17 21.09
CA ARG A 189 22.72 -6.10 22.13
C ARG A 189 22.10 -7.34 21.47
N ALA A 190 22.80 -8.45 21.63
CA ALA A 190 22.30 -9.78 21.35
C ALA A 190 21.20 -10.17 22.34
N GLY A 191 20.18 -10.86 21.83
CA GLY A 191 19.31 -11.73 22.64
C GLY A 191 17.85 -11.29 22.68
N HIS A 192 17.03 -11.88 21.81
CA HIS A 192 15.73 -12.47 22.17
C HIS A 192 15.22 -13.30 20.97
N VAL A 193 15.61 -14.57 20.97
CA VAL A 193 14.91 -15.63 20.25
C VAL A 193 13.83 -16.12 21.21
N SER A 194 12.55 -15.83 20.96
CA SER A 194 11.40 -16.72 21.26
C SER A 194 10.04 -16.02 21.03
N GLU A 195 9.04 -16.85 20.70
CA GLU A 195 7.57 -16.69 20.81
C GLU A 195 6.71 -16.43 19.56
N VAL A 196 7.24 -16.04 18.39
CA VAL A 196 6.36 -15.76 17.23
C VAL A 196 5.93 -17.03 16.47
N LEU A 197 6.57 -18.18 16.67
CA LEU A 197 6.28 -19.40 15.91
C LEU A 197 5.12 -20.25 16.47
N PHE A 198 4.62 -19.98 17.68
CA PHE A 198 3.57 -20.81 18.29
C PHE A 198 2.15 -20.51 17.76
N SER A 199 1.87 -19.26 17.37
CA SER A 199 0.53 -18.87 16.90
C SER A 199 0.21 -19.42 15.50
N ASP A 200 1.21 -19.49 14.61
CA ASP A 200 0.99 -19.87 13.21
C ASP A 200 0.87 -21.39 13.05
N VAL A 201 1.63 -22.16 13.86
CA VAL A 201 1.50 -23.63 13.90
C VAL A 201 0.13 -24.04 14.47
N TRP A 202 -0.37 -23.33 15.48
CA TRP A 202 -1.69 -23.60 16.06
C TRP A 202 -2.83 -23.35 15.06
N MET A 203 -2.77 -22.25 14.29
CA MET A 203 -3.80 -21.94 13.30
C MET A 203 -3.80 -22.94 12.13
N LEU A 204 -2.61 -23.35 11.66
CA LEU A 204 -2.48 -24.37 10.61
C LEU A 204 -2.97 -25.75 11.08
N GLN A 205 -2.69 -26.12 12.34
CA GLN A 205 -3.19 -27.36 12.91
C GLN A 205 -4.72 -27.36 12.98
N ARG A 206 -5.34 -26.25 13.40
CA ARG A 206 -6.80 -26.13 13.49
C ARG A 206 -7.49 -26.22 12.13
N MET A 207 -6.90 -25.62 11.09
CA MET A 207 -7.40 -25.74 9.72
C MET A 207 -7.28 -27.17 9.19
N ALA A 208 -6.17 -27.86 9.49
CA ALA A 208 -5.99 -29.25 9.11
C ALA A 208 -7.01 -30.18 9.79
N ASP A 209 -7.32 -29.93 11.07
CA ASP A 209 -8.31 -30.73 11.82
C ASP A 209 -9.74 -30.51 11.30
N ALA A 210 -10.11 -29.27 10.96
CA ALA A 210 -11.40 -28.95 10.35
C ALA A 210 -11.60 -29.66 8.99
N LEU A 211 -10.57 -29.67 8.15
CA LEU A 211 -10.62 -30.36 6.85
C LEU A 211 -10.69 -31.89 6.98
N ARG A 212 -10.09 -32.48 8.02
CA ARG A 212 -10.23 -33.93 8.29
C ARG A 212 -11.64 -34.28 8.77
N ALA A 213 -12.25 -33.45 9.62
CA ALA A 213 -13.62 -33.66 10.07
C ALA A 213 -14.62 -33.63 8.89
N GLU A 214 -14.49 -32.66 8.00
CA GLU A 214 -15.39 -32.53 6.84
C GLU A 214 -15.25 -33.71 5.85
N ARG A 215 -14.04 -34.25 5.68
CA ARG A 215 -13.81 -35.47 4.88
C ARG A 215 -14.40 -36.71 5.53
N SER A 216 -14.36 -36.80 6.86
CA SER A 216 -14.94 -37.91 7.61
C SER A 216 -16.46 -37.94 7.47
N ASP A 217 -17.14 -36.80 7.56
CA ASP A 217 -18.59 -36.71 7.42
C ASP A 217 -19.06 -37.06 6.00
N ARG A 218 -18.30 -36.66 4.96
CA ARG A 218 -18.60 -37.04 3.58
C ARG A 218 -18.41 -38.53 3.31
N ALA A 219 -17.51 -39.20 4.03
CA ALA A 219 -17.30 -40.64 3.90
C ALA A 219 -18.44 -41.46 4.53
N HIS A 220 -19.06 -40.95 5.61
CA HIS A 220 -20.11 -41.68 6.34
C HIS A 220 -21.54 -41.29 5.90
N GLY A 221 -21.75 -40.13 5.28
CA GLY A 221 -23.07 -39.63 4.88
C GLY A 221 -23.70 -40.26 3.61
N ARG A 222 -23.01 -41.15 2.90
CA ARG A 222 -23.52 -41.74 1.63
C ARG A 222 -24.24 -43.09 1.75
N GLY A 223 -24.46 -43.58 2.97
CA GLY A 223 -24.98 -44.94 3.20
C GLY A 223 -26.46 -45.07 3.58
N SER A 224 -27.24 -43.99 3.69
CA SER A 224 -28.61 -44.08 4.21
C SER A 224 -29.63 -43.38 3.31
N SER A 225 -29.86 -43.94 2.12
CA SER A 225 -31.11 -43.68 1.38
C SER A 225 -31.71 -45.00 0.89
N GLY A 226 -32.67 -45.50 1.66
CA GLY A 226 -33.90 -46.09 1.13
C GLY A 226 -33.81 -47.51 0.56
N SER A 227 -33.90 -48.50 1.45
CA SER A 227 -34.62 -49.73 1.13
C SER A 227 -36.07 -49.55 1.60
N ALA A 228 -36.99 -49.40 0.65
CA ALA A 228 -38.43 -49.50 0.88
C ALA A 228 -38.99 -50.48 -0.15
N ARG A 229 -39.43 -51.64 0.35
CA ARG A 229 -40.38 -52.56 -0.28
C ARG A 229 -41.36 -53.00 0.79
#